data_AF-A0A258SN39-F1
#
_entry.id   AF-A0A258SN39-F1
#
_cell.length_a   1.000
_cell.length_b   1.000
_cell.length_c   1.000
_cell.angle_alpha   90.00
_cell.angle_beta   90.00
_cell.angle_gamma   90.00
#
_symmetry.space_group_name_H-M   'P 1'
#
loop_
_entity.id
_entity.type
_entity.pdbx_description
1 polymer ?
#
loop_
_entity_poly.entity_id
_entity_poly.type
_entity_poly.pdbx_seq_one_letter_code
_entity_poly.pdbx_strand_id
1 'polypeptide(L)'
;MNPLLDFSGLPRFAEFKPECVTPAIDQLLADCRAAVARAEAADTPAEWDAFVAPLDDANEKLGRAWGQVSHLHAVMDSPELREVYNANLPKITVFYAELGQNEALFAKYKALKARPDFAALSAPRKKIIDNELRDFRLGGAELPADKKARFMQVQEELAQLSAKFEENLLDATNDFARYIDAADKLAGVPEDALEAMQAAAETDGKTGWKITLHMPSYLPVMQYADNRELREQLYRAYVTRASELSKPDFDNTALIAGILKLRREAAVLLGFNSYAEVSLAAKMADTPTEVLAFLDELGVRARPYAEQDFAELKAFARDELGIADLQSWDTTYASEKLRVARYSFSDQEVKAYFPEPRVLTGL
;
A
#
# COMPACT_ATOMS: atom_id res chain seq x y z
N MET A 1 3.06 30.64 -15.68
CA MET A 1 3.42 29.28 -16.15
C MET A 1 2.84 28.31 -15.13
N ASN A 2 2.17 27.24 -15.56
CA ASN A 2 1.62 26.27 -14.61
C ASN A 2 2.78 25.46 -13.99
N PRO A 3 2.94 25.41 -12.65
CA PRO A 3 4.09 24.75 -12.01
C PRO A 3 4.15 23.25 -12.30
N LEU A 4 3.01 22.61 -12.60
CA LEU A 4 2.94 21.18 -12.96
C LEU A 4 3.40 20.90 -14.39
N LEU A 5 3.62 21.92 -15.20
CA LEU A 5 4.12 21.82 -16.58
C LEU A 5 5.60 22.20 -16.70
N ASP A 6 6.27 22.54 -15.58
CA ASP A 6 7.71 22.75 -15.57
C ASP A 6 8.46 21.47 -15.16
N PHE A 7 9.14 20.87 -16.13
CA PHE A 7 9.88 19.62 -15.98
C PHE A 7 11.40 19.82 -15.86
N SER A 8 11.88 21.07 -15.81
CA SER A 8 13.31 21.42 -15.84
C SER A 8 14.10 21.05 -14.58
N GLY A 9 13.43 20.73 -13.48
CA GLY A 9 14.07 20.39 -12.22
C GLY A 9 13.14 19.71 -11.21
N LEU A 10 13.33 20.02 -9.93
CA LEU A 10 12.50 19.51 -8.84
C LEU A 10 11.07 20.07 -8.89
N PRO A 11 10.07 19.33 -8.37
CA PRO A 11 8.72 19.84 -8.16
C PRO A 11 8.68 21.21 -7.48
N ARG A 12 7.92 22.15 -8.05
CA ARG A 12 7.75 23.52 -7.51
C ARG A 12 6.63 23.57 -6.47
N PHE A 13 6.76 22.82 -5.38
CA PHE A 13 5.70 22.70 -4.36
C PHE A 13 5.28 24.05 -3.75
N ALA A 14 6.21 24.99 -3.59
CA ALA A 14 5.91 26.34 -3.08
C ALA A 14 4.99 27.16 -4.00
N GLU A 15 4.93 26.83 -5.28
CA GLU A 15 4.08 27.49 -6.28
C GLU A 15 2.79 26.71 -6.57
N PHE A 16 2.64 25.51 -6.00
CA PHE A 16 1.50 24.64 -6.25
C PHE A 16 0.20 25.26 -5.73
N LYS A 17 -0.85 25.16 -6.55
CA LYS A 17 -2.23 25.50 -6.17
C LYS A 17 -3.19 24.46 -6.74
N PRO A 18 -4.24 24.05 -6.00
CA PRO A 18 -5.25 23.12 -6.51
C PRO A 18 -5.81 23.52 -7.88
N GLU A 19 -6.05 24.81 -8.12
CA GLU A 19 -6.58 25.31 -9.40
C GLU A 19 -5.67 25.03 -10.62
N CYS A 20 -4.38 24.77 -10.40
CA CYS A 20 -3.43 24.45 -11.47
C CYS A 20 -3.51 22.99 -11.93
N VAL A 21 -4.13 22.09 -11.15
CA VAL A 21 -4.14 20.65 -11.43
C VAL A 21 -4.93 20.34 -12.69
N THR A 22 -6.24 20.64 -12.73
CA THR A 22 -7.09 20.27 -13.87
C THR A 22 -6.54 20.79 -15.20
N PRO A 23 -6.14 22.07 -15.34
CA PRO A 23 -5.57 22.56 -16.61
C PRO A 23 -4.27 21.86 -17.02
N ALA A 24 -3.39 21.53 -16.06
CA ALA A 24 -2.16 20.80 -16.36
C ALA A 24 -2.45 19.36 -16.80
N ILE A 25 -3.33 18.67 -16.07
CA ILE A 25 -3.69 17.28 -16.36
C ILE A 25 -4.40 17.17 -17.70
N ASP A 26 -5.34 18.07 -18.01
CA ASP A 26 -6.03 18.07 -19.31
C ASP A 26 -5.05 18.29 -20.47
N GLN A 27 -4.08 19.20 -20.33
CA GLN A 27 -3.04 19.41 -21.35
C GLN A 27 -2.15 18.17 -21.50
N LEU A 28 -1.66 17.60 -20.41
CA LEU A 28 -0.76 16.45 -20.46
C LEU A 28 -1.46 15.20 -20.98
N LEU A 29 -2.74 15.00 -20.65
CA LEU A 29 -3.56 13.94 -21.23
C LEU A 29 -3.74 14.14 -22.74
N ALA A 30 -3.96 15.37 -23.20
CA ALA A 30 -4.03 15.67 -24.63
C ALA A 30 -2.70 15.36 -25.35
N ASP A 31 -1.57 15.73 -24.74
CA ASP A 31 -0.24 15.43 -25.27
C ASP A 31 0.01 13.91 -25.32
N CYS A 32 -0.37 13.18 -24.27
CA CYS A 32 -0.26 11.72 -24.25
C CYS A 32 -1.15 11.05 -25.31
N ARG A 33 -2.39 11.51 -25.48
CA ARG A 33 -3.29 11.01 -26.54
C ARG A 33 -2.75 11.30 -27.93
N ALA A 34 -2.11 12.46 -28.15
CA ALA A 34 -1.45 12.77 -29.40
C ALA A 34 -0.23 11.85 -29.65
N ALA A 35 0.55 11.55 -28.60
CA ALA A 35 1.66 10.60 -28.69
C ALA A 35 1.17 9.18 -29.00
N VAL A 36 0.07 8.72 -28.38
CA VAL A 36 -0.59 7.45 -28.71
C VAL A 36 -1.06 7.44 -30.16
N ALA A 37 -1.79 8.46 -30.63
CA ALA A 37 -2.26 8.52 -32.00
C ALA A 37 -1.11 8.48 -33.03
N ARG A 38 -0.01 9.17 -32.75
CA ARG A 38 1.22 9.08 -33.57
C ARG A 38 1.82 7.68 -33.51
N ALA A 39 1.91 7.10 -32.32
CA ALA A 39 2.40 5.74 -32.13
C ALA A 39 1.52 4.71 -32.86
N GLU A 40 0.22 4.92 -33.02
CA GLU A 40 -0.67 4.01 -33.77
C GLU A 40 -0.63 4.22 -35.29
N ALA A 41 -0.17 5.38 -35.75
CA ALA A 41 -0.19 5.72 -37.17
C ALA A 41 0.62 4.70 -38.00
N ALA A 42 0.02 4.28 -39.13
CA ALA A 42 0.56 3.23 -39.99
C ALA A 42 1.91 3.58 -40.62
N ASP A 43 2.21 4.88 -40.78
CA ASP A 43 3.46 5.41 -41.31
C ASP A 43 4.56 5.56 -40.25
N THR A 44 4.22 5.47 -38.96
CA THR A 44 5.21 5.55 -37.88
C THR A 44 5.95 4.22 -37.76
N PRO A 45 7.28 4.17 -37.94
CA PRO A 45 8.04 2.92 -37.84
C PRO A 45 7.95 2.29 -36.44
N ALA A 46 7.97 0.96 -36.38
CA ALA A 46 8.09 0.21 -35.13
C ALA A 46 9.55 0.23 -34.63
N GLU A 47 10.07 1.42 -34.32
CA GLU A 47 11.46 1.67 -33.93
C GLU A 47 11.52 2.43 -32.60
N TRP A 48 12.62 2.29 -31.86
CA TRP A 48 12.77 2.94 -30.56
C TRP A 48 12.52 4.45 -30.63
N ASP A 49 13.24 5.15 -31.51
CA ASP A 49 13.22 6.62 -31.56
C ASP A 49 11.94 7.19 -32.20
N ALA A 50 11.23 6.40 -33.00
CA ALA A 50 10.00 6.82 -33.68
C ALA A 50 8.72 6.46 -32.91
N PHE A 51 8.76 5.42 -32.08
CA PHE A 51 7.61 4.88 -31.37
C PHE A 51 7.77 4.93 -29.85
N VAL A 52 8.75 4.22 -29.29
CA VAL A 52 8.86 4.02 -27.83
C VAL A 52 9.22 5.32 -27.12
N ALA A 53 10.31 5.97 -27.53
CA ALA A 53 10.80 7.16 -26.83
C ALA A 53 9.78 8.33 -26.82
N PRO A 54 9.11 8.70 -27.92
CA PRO A 54 8.13 9.77 -27.90
C PRO A 54 6.88 9.45 -27.06
N LEU A 55 6.47 8.17 -27.00
CA LEU A 55 5.35 7.72 -26.18
C LEU A 55 5.71 7.78 -24.70
N ASP A 56 6.88 7.23 -24.33
CA ASP A 56 7.38 7.24 -22.95
C ASP A 56 7.60 8.68 -22.46
N ASP A 57 8.19 9.56 -23.27
CA ASP A 57 8.42 10.96 -22.91
C ASP A 57 7.12 11.73 -22.60
N ALA A 58 6.02 11.41 -23.30
CA ALA A 58 4.73 12.02 -23.04
C ALA A 58 4.12 11.49 -21.73
N ASN A 59 4.12 10.17 -21.56
CA ASN A 59 3.59 9.51 -20.35
C ASN A 59 4.39 9.90 -19.09
N GLU A 60 5.71 10.03 -19.18
CA GLU A 60 6.57 10.44 -18.07
C GLU A 60 6.22 11.84 -17.56
N LYS A 61 5.90 12.77 -18.46
CA LYS A 61 5.46 14.13 -18.07
C LYS A 61 4.14 14.08 -17.30
N LEU A 62 3.17 13.28 -17.77
CA LEU A 62 1.92 13.06 -17.05
C LEU A 62 2.17 12.42 -15.69
N GLY A 63 2.99 11.37 -15.63
CA GLY A 63 3.38 10.69 -14.40
C GLY A 63 4.05 11.62 -13.39
N ARG A 64 5.00 12.46 -13.82
CA ARG A 64 5.66 13.45 -12.97
C ARG A 64 4.70 14.51 -12.44
N ALA A 65 3.75 14.98 -13.25
CA ALA A 65 2.74 15.94 -12.80
C ALA A 65 1.76 15.30 -11.81
N TRP A 66 1.21 14.13 -12.15
CA TRP A 66 0.26 13.42 -11.30
C TRP A 66 0.89 12.90 -10.01
N GLY A 67 2.17 12.53 -10.04
CA GLY A 67 2.94 12.16 -8.86
C GLY A 67 3.05 13.31 -7.85
N GLN A 68 3.23 14.55 -8.30
CA GLN A 68 3.22 15.73 -7.43
C GLN A 68 1.85 15.92 -6.76
N VAL A 69 0.77 15.81 -7.53
CA VAL A 69 -0.61 15.96 -7.02
C VAL A 69 -0.94 14.86 -6.02
N SER A 70 -0.63 13.61 -6.36
CA SER A 70 -0.89 12.44 -5.51
C SER A 70 -0.07 12.49 -4.22
N HIS A 71 1.19 12.93 -4.30
CA HIS A 71 2.02 13.12 -3.11
C HIS A 71 1.41 14.16 -2.17
N LEU A 72 1.05 15.35 -2.67
CA LEU A 72 0.43 16.39 -1.86
C LEU A 72 -0.91 15.93 -1.26
N HIS A 73 -1.72 15.20 -2.01
CA HIS A 73 -2.96 14.61 -1.48
C HIS A 73 -2.68 13.63 -0.34
N ALA A 74 -1.56 12.90 -0.37
CA ALA A 74 -1.19 11.95 0.67
C ALA A 74 -0.58 12.60 1.93
N VAL A 75 0.13 13.73 1.81
CA VAL A 75 0.91 14.30 2.93
C VAL A 75 0.46 15.69 3.39
N MET A 76 -0.30 16.42 2.58
CA MET A 76 -0.81 17.77 2.86
C MET A 76 -2.20 17.97 2.24
N ASP A 77 -3.13 17.07 2.54
CA ASP A 77 -4.49 17.12 1.99
C ASP A 77 -5.26 18.37 2.43
N SER A 78 -6.15 18.86 1.56
CA SER A 78 -7.10 19.93 1.86
C SER A 78 -8.43 19.64 1.18
N PRO A 79 -9.56 20.22 1.61
CA PRO A 79 -10.85 20.04 0.93
C PRO A 79 -10.78 20.37 -0.58
N GLU A 80 -10.07 21.44 -0.93
CA GLU A 80 -9.90 21.89 -2.32
C GLU A 80 -9.00 20.94 -3.11
N LEU A 81 -7.89 20.47 -2.52
CA LEU A 81 -7.03 19.49 -3.17
C LEU A 81 -7.74 18.15 -3.36
N ARG A 82 -8.50 17.69 -2.36
CA ARG A 82 -9.28 16.46 -2.41
C ARG A 82 -10.35 16.51 -3.50
N GLU A 83 -11.08 17.63 -3.61
CA GLU A 83 -12.07 17.84 -4.66
C GLU A 83 -11.42 17.72 -6.04
N VAL A 84 -10.32 18.44 -6.26
CA VAL A 84 -9.64 18.46 -7.56
C VAL A 84 -8.94 17.13 -7.87
N TYR A 85 -8.39 16.44 -6.86
CA TYR A 85 -7.84 15.09 -6.99
C TYR A 85 -8.92 14.11 -7.45
N ASN A 86 -10.06 14.07 -6.75
CA ASN A 86 -11.18 13.18 -7.08
C ASN A 86 -11.78 13.48 -8.45
N ALA A 87 -11.77 14.75 -8.89
CA ALA A 87 -12.23 15.13 -10.22
C ALA A 87 -11.29 14.68 -11.36
N ASN A 88 -9.99 14.52 -11.09
CA ASN A 88 -8.98 14.19 -12.12
C ASN A 88 -8.51 12.74 -12.08
N LEU A 89 -8.55 12.06 -10.93
CA LEU A 89 -8.16 10.66 -10.78
C LEU A 89 -8.87 9.75 -11.81
N PRO A 90 -10.19 9.85 -12.04
CA PRO A 90 -10.86 9.04 -13.06
C PRO A 90 -10.28 9.24 -14.47
N LYS A 91 -9.91 10.48 -14.84
CA LYS A 91 -9.33 10.77 -16.17
C LYS A 91 -7.98 10.07 -16.36
N ILE A 92 -7.14 10.11 -15.33
CA ILE A 92 -5.83 9.45 -15.30
C ILE A 92 -5.98 7.93 -15.38
N THR A 93 -6.84 7.37 -14.52
CA THR A 93 -7.10 5.93 -14.48
C THR A 93 -7.64 5.42 -15.81
N VAL A 94 -8.60 6.13 -16.41
CA VAL A 94 -9.14 5.79 -17.74
C VAL A 94 -8.04 5.82 -18.79
N PHE A 95 -7.21 6.86 -18.83
CA PHE A 95 -6.13 6.96 -19.82
C PHE A 95 -5.11 5.81 -19.71
N TYR A 96 -4.63 5.49 -18.51
CA TYR A 96 -3.68 4.38 -18.34
C TYR A 96 -4.32 3.01 -18.60
N ALA A 97 -5.61 2.84 -18.29
CA ALA A 97 -6.35 1.63 -18.65
C ALA A 97 -6.48 1.46 -20.17
N GLU A 98 -6.83 2.55 -20.88
CA GLU A 98 -6.86 2.58 -22.35
C GLU A 98 -5.49 2.24 -22.94
N LEU A 99 -4.42 2.82 -22.40
CA LEU A 99 -3.04 2.57 -22.85
C LEU A 99 -2.66 1.09 -22.70
N GLY A 100 -2.88 0.51 -21.52
CA GLY A 100 -2.54 -0.90 -21.23
C GLY A 100 -3.39 -1.92 -22.00
N GLN A 101 -4.52 -1.49 -22.60
CA GLN A 101 -5.42 -2.34 -23.39
C GLN A 101 -5.35 -2.08 -24.88
N ASN A 102 -4.48 -1.14 -25.29
CA ASN A 102 -4.37 -0.70 -26.66
C ASN A 102 -3.73 -1.78 -27.55
N GLU A 103 -4.56 -2.41 -28.37
CA GLU A 103 -4.14 -3.50 -29.25
C GLU A 103 -3.18 -3.05 -30.35
N ALA A 104 -3.31 -1.80 -30.83
CA ALA A 104 -2.44 -1.24 -31.86
C ALA A 104 -1.03 -1.02 -31.31
N LEU A 105 -0.90 -0.46 -30.10
CA LEU A 105 0.40 -0.32 -29.43
C LEU A 105 1.01 -1.69 -29.13
N PHE A 106 0.22 -2.65 -28.64
CA PHE A 106 0.71 -4.01 -28.40
C PHE A 106 1.22 -4.69 -29.68
N ALA A 107 0.48 -4.56 -30.78
CA ALA A 107 0.92 -5.06 -32.09
C ALA A 107 2.23 -4.38 -32.53
N LYS A 108 2.40 -3.09 -32.25
CA LYS A 108 3.60 -2.33 -32.59
C LYS A 108 4.81 -2.72 -31.75
N TYR A 109 4.65 -2.96 -30.45
CA TYR A 109 5.72 -3.53 -29.61
C TYR A 109 6.14 -4.93 -30.10
N LYS A 110 5.19 -5.78 -30.50
CA LYS A 110 5.50 -7.09 -31.10
C LYS A 110 6.27 -6.93 -32.41
N ALA A 111 5.85 -6.00 -33.27
CA ALA A 111 6.54 -5.71 -34.53
C ALA A 111 7.97 -5.24 -34.27
N LEU A 112 8.17 -4.32 -33.32
CA LEU A 112 9.48 -3.82 -32.91
C LEU A 112 10.37 -4.96 -32.38
N LYS A 113 9.84 -5.82 -31.50
CA LYS A 113 10.55 -6.99 -30.96
C LYS A 113 10.98 -8.00 -32.04
N ALA A 114 10.19 -8.13 -33.10
CA ALA A 114 10.45 -9.05 -34.21
C ALA A 114 11.44 -8.51 -35.26
N ARG A 115 11.90 -7.26 -35.14
CA ARG A 115 12.83 -6.67 -36.11
C ARG A 115 14.23 -7.31 -36.06
N PRO A 116 14.94 -7.41 -37.20
CA PRO A 116 16.31 -7.93 -37.23
C PRO A 116 17.29 -7.12 -36.37
N ASP A 117 17.09 -5.81 -36.25
CA ASP A 117 17.95 -4.88 -35.51
C ASP A 117 17.61 -4.79 -34.01
N PHE A 118 16.56 -5.48 -33.53
CA PHE A 118 16.22 -5.53 -32.09
C PHE A 118 17.42 -6.03 -31.27
N ALA A 119 18.18 -6.99 -31.80
CA ALA A 119 19.37 -7.54 -31.17
C ALA A 119 20.48 -6.48 -30.95
N ALA A 120 20.48 -5.38 -31.71
CA ALA A 120 21.44 -4.29 -31.57
C ALA A 120 21.03 -3.24 -30.51
N LEU A 121 19.78 -3.26 -30.01
CA LEU A 121 19.35 -2.37 -28.93
C LEU A 121 20.14 -2.63 -27.64
N SER A 122 20.31 -1.57 -26.84
CA SER A 122 20.93 -1.67 -25.51
C SER A 122 20.09 -2.54 -24.57
N ALA A 123 20.74 -3.14 -23.56
CA ALA A 123 20.06 -3.99 -22.60
C ALA A 123 18.88 -3.29 -21.89
N PRO A 124 18.96 -2.01 -21.45
CA PRO A 124 17.82 -1.31 -20.87
C PRO A 124 16.64 -1.16 -21.84
N ARG A 125 16.89 -0.82 -23.11
CA ARG A 125 15.83 -0.67 -24.12
C ARG A 125 15.11 -1.99 -24.37
N LYS A 126 15.86 -3.09 -24.52
CA LYS A 126 15.29 -4.44 -24.66
C LYS A 126 14.42 -4.80 -23.45
N LYS A 127 14.89 -4.49 -22.24
CA LYS A 127 14.16 -4.77 -21.01
C LYS A 127 12.85 -3.99 -20.91
N ILE A 128 12.83 -2.72 -21.32
CA ILE A 128 11.60 -1.91 -21.40
C ILE A 128 10.60 -2.61 -22.33
N ILE A 129 11.01 -2.93 -23.56
CA ILE A 129 10.14 -3.59 -24.55
C ILE A 129 9.61 -4.94 -24.04
N ASP A 130 10.47 -5.74 -23.40
CA ASP A 130 10.07 -7.04 -22.84
C ASP A 130 9.09 -6.90 -21.67
N ASN A 131 9.25 -5.86 -20.85
CA ASN A 131 8.31 -5.54 -19.78
C ASN A 131 6.96 -5.06 -20.34
N GLU A 132 6.96 -4.16 -21.32
CA GLU A 132 5.72 -3.71 -21.98
C GLU A 132 4.94 -4.90 -22.56
N LEU A 133 5.61 -5.77 -23.31
CA LEU A 133 4.98 -6.98 -23.86
C LEU A 133 4.43 -7.91 -22.78
N ARG A 134 5.13 -8.08 -21.66
CA ARG A 134 4.64 -8.84 -20.51
C ARG A 134 3.40 -8.17 -19.92
N ASP A 135 3.44 -6.86 -19.71
CA ASP A 135 2.37 -6.13 -19.01
C ASP A 135 1.09 -6.06 -19.87
N PHE A 136 1.21 -5.90 -21.20
CA PHE A 136 0.09 -6.09 -22.13
C PHE A 136 -0.53 -7.50 -22.03
N ARG A 137 0.29 -8.55 -21.95
CA ARG A 137 -0.23 -9.93 -21.78
C ARG A 137 -0.94 -10.11 -20.45
N LEU A 138 -0.36 -9.60 -19.35
CA LEU A 138 -1.00 -9.63 -18.03
C LEU A 138 -2.27 -8.76 -17.99
N GLY A 139 -2.36 -7.73 -18.83
CA GLY A 139 -3.56 -6.94 -19.09
C GLY A 139 -4.58 -7.61 -20.03
N GLY A 140 -4.32 -8.83 -20.50
CA GLY A 140 -5.24 -9.60 -21.33
C GLY A 140 -5.24 -9.20 -22.81
N ALA A 141 -4.21 -8.52 -23.32
CA ALA A 141 -4.15 -8.07 -24.72
C ALA A 141 -4.09 -9.21 -25.76
N GLU A 142 -3.68 -10.42 -25.34
CA GLU A 142 -3.67 -11.63 -26.20
C GLU A 142 -4.96 -12.47 -26.06
N LEU A 143 -5.93 -12.04 -25.23
CA LEU A 143 -7.17 -12.79 -25.04
C LEU A 143 -8.09 -12.67 -26.27
N PRO A 144 -8.78 -13.77 -26.64
CA PRO A 144 -9.93 -13.72 -27.56
C PRO A 144 -10.98 -12.71 -27.08
N ALA A 145 -11.73 -12.10 -28.02
CA ALA A 145 -12.66 -11.01 -27.72
C ALA A 145 -13.69 -11.33 -26.62
N ASP A 146 -14.21 -12.56 -26.60
CA ASP A 146 -15.16 -13.06 -25.59
C ASP A 146 -14.50 -13.15 -24.19
N LYS A 147 -13.26 -13.64 -24.12
CA LYS A 147 -12.49 -13.71 -22.87
C LYS A 147 -12.01 -12.34 -22.40
N LYS A 148 -11.66 -11.45 -23.33
CA LYS A 148 -11.22 -10.07 -23.03
C LYS A 148 -12.34 -9.28 -22.36
N ALA A 149 -13.57 -9.36 -22.89
CA ALA A 149 -14.73 -8.70 -22.28
C ALA A 149 -14.97 -9.16 -20.84
N ARG A 150 -14.88 -10.48 -20.58
CA ARG A 150 -15.02 -11.00 -19.20
C ARG A 150 -13.85 -10.59 -18.32
N PHE A 151 -12.62 -10.66 -18.81
CA PHE A 151 -11.43 -10.24 -18.06
C PHE A 151 -11.55 -8.79 -17.60
N MET A 152 -12.03 -7.90 -18.46
CA MET A 152 -12.28 -6.49 -18.15
C MET A 152 -13.29 -6.31 -17.01
N GLN A 153 -14.42 -7.00 -17.07
CA GLN A 153 -15.41 -6.98 -15.98
C GLN A 153 -14.81 -7.48 -14.67
N VAL A 154 -14.01 -8.56 -14.73
CA VAL A 154 -13.32 -9.09 -13.55
C VAL A 154 -12.36 -8.06 -12.93
N GLN A 155 -11.60 -7.32 -13.74
CA GLN A 155 -10.71 -6.27 -13.24
C GLN A 155 -11.49 -5.10 -12.61
N GLU A 156 -12.61 -4.70 -13.20
CA GLU A 156 -13.48 -3.65 -12.64
C GLU A 156 -14.08 -4.08 -11.30
N GLU A 157 -14.65 -5.28 -11.23
CA GLU A 157 -15.18 -5.85 -9.98
C GLU A 157 -14.09 -5.97 -8.90
N LEU A 158 -12.87 -6.38 -9.26
CA LEU A 158 -11.73 -6.44 -8.35
C LEU A 158 -11.34 -5.07 -7.79
N ALA A 159 -11.31 -4.04 -8.64
CA ALA A 159 -11.01 -2.68 -8.22
C ALA A 159 -12.06 -2.16 -7.22
N GLN A 160 -13.34 -2.36 -7.52
CA GLN A 160 -14.45 -1.98 -6.64
C GLN A 160 -14.38 -2.68 -5.28
N LEU A 161 -14.18 -4.00 -5.27
CA LEU A 161 -14.06 -4.76 -4.01
C LEU A 161 -12.84 -4.36 -3.19
N SER A 162 -11.70 -4.06 -3.85
CA SER A 162 -10.48 -3.64 -3.16
C SER A 162 -10.63 -2.27 -2.53
N ALA A 163 -11.23 -1.31 -3.25
CA ALA A 163 -11.54 0.02 -2.70
C ALA A 163 -12.48 -0.10 -1.49
N LYS A 164 -13.56 -0.87 -1.61
CA LYS A 164 -14.50 -1.07 -0.49
C LYS A 164 -13.85 -1.76 0.72
N PHE A 165 -12.93 -2.70 0.49
CA PHE A 165 -12.16 -3.34 1.55
C PHE A 165 -11.32 -2.33 2.34
N GLU A 166 -10.61 -1.44 1.64
CA GLU A 166 -9.76 -0.41 2.25
C GLU A 166 -10.59 0.63 3.02
N GLU A 167 -11.70 1.10 2.43
CA GLU A 167 -12.66 2.01 3.08
C GLU A 167 -13.19 1.41 4.38
N ASN A 168 -13.71 0.18 4.34
CA ASN A 168 -14.24 -0.52 5.51
C ASN A 168 -13.20 -0.68 6.63
N LEU A 169 -11.94 -0.96 6.28
CA LEU A 169 -10.86 -1.10 7.26
C LEU A 169 -10.49 0.25 7.90
N LEU A 170 -10.47 1.32 7.12
CA LEU A 170 -10.23 2.68 7.61
C LEU A 170 -11.37 3.13 8.52
N ASP A 171 -12.61 2.94 8.09
CA ASP A 171 -13.81 3.27 8.86
C ASP A 171 -13.87 2.47 10.17
N ALA A 172 -13.61 1.16 10.14
CA ALA A 172 -13.53 0.34 11.35
C ALA A 172 -12.40 0.79 12.31
N THR A 173 -11.30 1.33 11.78
CA THR A 173 -10.21 1.88 12.60
C THR A 173 -10.59 3.22 13.22
N ASN A 174 -11.27 4.09 12.47
CA ASN A 174 -11.69 5.43 12.91
C ASN A 174 -12.90 5.42 13.83
N ASP A 175 -13.81 4.46 13.67
CA ASP A 175 -15.03 4.33 14.46
C ASP A 175 -14.74 3.99 15.93
N PHE A 176 -13.61 3.33 16.20
CA PHE A 176 -13.20 3.03 17.57
C PHE A 176 -12.60 4.26 18.26
N ALA A 177 -13.28 4.70 19.32
CA ALA A 177 -12.72 5.65 20.28
C ALA A 177 -13.10 5.23 21.69
N ARG A 178 -12.10 5.15 22.57
CA ARG A 178 -12.30 4.92 24.00
C ARG A 178 -11.78 6.10 24.79
N TYR A 179 -12.65 6.70 25.60
CA TYR A 179 -12.30 7.80 26.48
C TYR A 179 -12.13 7.27 27.90
N ILE A 180 -11.05 7.68 28.54
CA ILE A 180 -10.72 7.29 29.91
C ILE A 180 -10.47 8.59 30.68
N ASP A 181 -11.24 8.85 31.73
CA ASP A 181 -11.03 10.02 32.61
C ASP A 181 -10.13 9.68 33.82
N ALA A 182 -9.99 8.39 34.12
CA ALA A 182 -9.30 7.90 35.32
C ALA A 182 -7.85 7.55 34.98
N ALA A 183 -6.91 8.40 35.41
CA ALA A 183 -5.48 8.29 35.09
C ALA A 183 -4.84 6.97 35.57
N ASP A 184 -5.33 6.42 36.67
CA ASP A 184 -4.91 5.13 37.23
C ASP A 184 -5.11 3.96 36.24
N LYS A 185 -6.13 4.05 35.38
CA LYS A 185 -6.37 3.04 34.34
C LYS A 185 -5.34 3.06 33.21
N LEU A 186 -4.51 4.10 33.14
CA LEU A 186 -3.45 4.29 32.15
C LEU A 186 -2.05 4.16 32.76
N ALA A 187 -1.94 3.62 33.98
CA ALA A 187 -0.65 3.38 34.62
C ALA A 187 0.31 2.62 33.68
N GLY A 188 1.55 3.09 33.61
CA GLY A 188 2.60 2.55 32.75
C GLY A 188 2.68 3.17 31.35
N VAL A 189 1.59 3.74 30.81
CA VAL A 189 1.61 4.38 29.48
C VAL A 189 2.57 5.59 29.50
N PRO A 190 3.46 5.73 28.50
CA PRO A 190 4.41 6.84 28.41
C PRO A 190 3.73 8.21 28.36
N GLU A 191 4.37 9.22 28.98
CA GLU A 191 3.84 10.58 29.10
C GLU A 191 3.55 11.23 27.74
N ASP A 192 4.42 11.07 26.75
CA ASP A 192 4.21 11.60 25.40
C ASP A 192 3.00 10.98 24.70
N ALA A 193 2.76 9.69 24.93
CA ALA A 193 1.56 9.02 24.42
C ALA A 193 0.30 9.52 25.14
N LEU A 194 0.38 9.77 26.45
CA LEU A 194 -0.71 10.37 27.23
C LEU A 194 -1.02 11.80 26.75
N GLU A 195 -0.02 12.63 26.52
CA GLU A 195 -0.20 13.98 25.97
C GLU A 195 -0.92 13.95 24.61
N ALA A 196 -0.49 13.06 23.71
CA ALA A 196 -1.14 12.89 22.40
C ALA A 196 -2.60 12.41 22.53
N MET A 197 -2.87 11.46 23.43
CA MET A 197 -4.23 10.97 23.69
C MET A 197 -5.13 12.05 24.33
N GLN A 198 -4.57 12.91 25.17
CA GLN A 198 -5.29 14.03 25.78
C GLN A 198 -5.64 15.08 24.73
N ALA A 199 -4.67 15.52 23.91
CA ALA A 199 -4.91 16.46 22.82
C ALA A 199 -5.97 15.93 21.82
N ALA A 200 -5.98 14.62 21.58
CA ALA A 200 -6.99 13.97 20.73
C ALA A 200 -8.39 13.96 21.37
N ALA A 201 -8.50 13.87 22.71
CA ALA A 201 -9.76 14.00 23.42
C ALA A 201 -10.27 15.45 23.39
N GLU A 202 -9.38 16.42 23.59
CA GLU A 202 -9.70 17.86 23.56
C GLU A 202 -10.21 18.30 22.18
N THR A 203 -9.62 17.76 21.11
CA THR A 203 -10.08 18.00 19.73
C THR A 203 -11.52 17.52 19.51
N ASP A 204 -11.95 16.46 20.20
CA ASP A 204 -13.33 15.95 20.16
C ASP A 204 -14.26 16.67 21.16
N GLY A 205 -13.77 17.67 21.90
CA GLY A 205 -14.51 18.36 22.95
C GLY A 205 -14.78 17.48 24.18
N LYS A 206 -13.96 16.46 24.44
CA LYS A 206 -14.08 15.56 25.59
C LYS A 206 -12.92 15.71 26.56
N THR A 207 -13.13 15.30 27.80
CA THR A 207 -12.10 15.25 28.85
C THR A 207 -11.34 13.92 28.84
N GLY A 208 -10.22 13.88 29.56
CA GLY A 208 -9.43 12.66 29.74
C GLY A 208 -8.58 12.32 28.52
N TRP A 209 -8.41 11.03 28.28
CA TRP A 209 -7.54 10.48 27.23
C TRP A 209 -8.35 9.70 26.20
N LYS A 210 -8.18 10.03 24.92
CA LYS A 210 -8.76 9.30 23.79
C LYS A 210 -7.78 8.26 23.28
N ILE A 211 -8.15 7.00 23.41
CA ILE A 211 -7.45 5.86 22.81
C ILE A 211 -8.15 5.49 21.50
N THR A 212 -7.36 5.27 20.45
CA THR A 212 -7.82 4.84 19.12
C THR A 212 -7.08 3.57 18.68
N LEU A 213 -7.50 2.98 17.56
CA LEU A 213 -6.81 1.82 16.97
C LEU A 213 -5.68 2.20 16.00
N HIS A 214 -5.39 3.50 15.85
CA HIS A 214 -4.22 3.96 15.11
C HIS A 214 -2.95 3.57 15.86
N MET A 215 -1.93 3.09 15.15
CA MET A 215 -0.73 2.52 15.75
C MET A 215 -0.04 3.41 16.81
N PRO A 216 0.10 4.74 16.61
CA PRO A 216 0.67 5.63 17.63
C PRO A 216 -0.12 5.70 18.95
N SER A 217 -1.40 5.33 18.95
CA SER A 217 -2.25 5.24 20.15
C SER A 217 -2.34 3.80 20.68
N TYR A 218 -2.55 2.84 19.79
CA TYR A 218 -2.71 1.42 20.13
C TYR A 218 -1.44 0.81 20.71
N LEU A 219 -0.30 0.98 20.05
CA LEU A 219 0.93 0.26 20.40
C LEU A 219 1.48 0.65 21.78
N PRO A 220 1.54 1.94 22.18
CA PRO A 220 1.97 2.29 23.54
C PRO A 220 1.11 1.68 24.64
N VAL A 221 -0.21 1.59 24.44
CA VAL A 221 -1.10 0.93 25.40
C VAL A 221 -0.80 -0.57 25.48
N MET A 222 -0.62 -1.23 24.34
CA MET A 222 -0.32 -2.67 24.32
C MET A 222 1.06 -3.02 24.88
N GLN A 223 2.04 -2.11 24.77
CA GLN A 223 3.39 -2.29 25.29
C GLN A 223 3.51 -1.99 26.79
N TYR A 224 2.86 -0.91 27.25
CA TYR A 224 3.20 -0.33 28.54
C TYR A 224 2.06 -0.25 29.56
N ALA A 225 0.80 -0.30 29.13
CA ALA A 225 -0.31 -0.17 30.08
C ALA A 225 -0.34 -1.36 31.04
N ASP A 226 -0.22 -1.10 32.34
CA ASP A 226 -0.25 -2.14 33.38
C ASP A 226 -1.66 -2.75 33.53
N ASN A 227 -2.69 -2.01 33.11
CA ASN A 227 -4.08 -2.46 33.10
C ASN A 227 -4.31 -3.55 32.03
N ARG A 228 -4.34 -4.82 32.47
CA ARG A 228 -4.57 -5.99 31.61
C ARG A 228 -5.93 -5.97 30.89
N GLU A 229 -6.99 -5.52 31.56
CA GLU A 229 -8.33 -5.45 30.98
C GLU A 229 -8.37 -4.45 29.83
N LEU A 230 -7.67 -3.33 29.97
CA LEU A 230 -7.52 -2.34 28.90
C LEU A 230 -6.81 -2.95 27.69
N ARG A 231 -5.68 -3.65 27.90
CA ARG A 231 -4.97 -4.34 26.82
C ARG A 231 -5.84 -5.38 26.12
N GLU A 232 -6.61 -6.17 26.87
CA GLU A 232 -7.54 -7.15 26.30
C GLU A 232 -8.58 -6.48 25.39
N GLN A 233 -9.21 -5.40 25.87
CA GLN A 233 -10.24 -4.69 25.14
C GLN A 233 -9.70 -4.06 23.85
N LEU A 234 -8.52 -3.43 23.91
CA LEU A 234 -7.87 -2.87 22.72
C LEU A 234 -7.45 -3.97 21.75
N TYR A 235 -6.82 -5.04 22.22
CA TYR A 235 -6.40 -6.16 21.38
C TYR A 235 -7.58 -6.73 20.61
N ARG A 236 -8.68 -7.05 21.31
CA ARG A 236 -9.90 -7.58 20.69
C ARG A 236 -10.43 -6.61 19.65
N ALA A 237 -10.59 -5.33 19.99
CA ALA A 237 -11.04 -4.32 19.06
C ALA A 237 -10.14 -4.22 17.81
N TYR A 238 -8.83 -4.32 17.97
CA TYR A 238 -7.86 -4.24 16.88
C TYR A 238 -7.89 -5.45 15.94
N VAL A 239 -7.93 -6.67 16.48
CA VAL A 239 -7.87 -7.91 15.68
C VAL A 239 -9.21 -8.28 15.04
N THR A 240 -10.31 -7.69 15.48
CA THR A 240 -11.64 -7.89 14.88
C THR A 240 -12.05 -6.76 13.95
N ARG A 241 -11.20 -5.78 13.65
CA ARG A 241 -11.56 -4.67 12.74
C ARG A 241 -12.00 -5.20 11.38
N ALA A 242 -13.06 -4.59 10.84
CA ALA A 242 -13.61 -4.91 9.52
C ALA A 242 -13.86 -6.41 9.30
N SER A 243 -14.28 -7.10 10.35
CA SER A 243 -14.64 -8.53 10.33
C SER A 243 -16.10 -8.72 10.71
N GLU A 244 -16.59 -9.95 10.57
CA GLU A 244 -17.90 -10.41 11.01
C GLU A 244 -18.12 -10.25 12.53
N LEU A 245 -17.03 -10.02 13.29
CA LEU A 245 -17.03 -9.76 14.73
C LEU A 245 -17.05 -8.26 15.07
N SER A 246 -17.06 -7.37 14.07
CA SER A 246 -17.20 -5.93 14.23
C SER A 246 -18.57 -5.43 13.75
N LYS A 247 -18.70 -4.14 13.43
CA LYS A 247 -19.94 -3.60 12.85
C LYS A 247 -20.20 -4.27 11.49
N PRO A 248 -21.42 -4.80 11.25
CA PRO A 248 -21.74 -5.47 9.99
C PRO A 248 -21.48 -4.62 8.74
N ASP A 249 -21.64 -3.30 8.86
CA ASP A 249 -21.41 -2.34 7.76
C ASP A 249 -19.95 -2.30 7.27
N PHE A 250 -19.00 -2.77 8.09
CA PHE A 250 -17.57 -2.79 7.79
C PHE A 250 -17.02 -4.20 7.51
N ASP A 251 -17.86 -5.24 7.47
CA ASP A 251 -17.39 -6.62 7.33
C ASP A 251 -16.75 -6.88 5.95
N ASN A 252 -15.46 -7.22 5.96
CA ASN A 252 -14.68 -7.54 4.77
C ASN A 252 -14.66 -9.03 4.41
N THR A 253 -15.27 -9.91 5.20
CA THR A 253 -15.22 -11.38 5.01
C THR A 253 -15.72 -11.78 3.62
N ALA A 254 -16.88 -11.26 3.21
CA ALA A 254 -17.44 -11.53 1.89
C ALA A 254 -16.63 -10.89 0.76
N LEU A 255 -16.06 -9.70 1.00
CA LEU A 255 -15.21 -9.02 0.01
C LEU A 255 -13.94 -9.82 -0.27
N ILE A 256 -13.27 -10.34 0.77
CA ILE A 256 -12.09 -11.20 0.62
C ILE A 256 -12.43 -12.42 -0.24
N ALA A 257 -13.54 -13.10 0.04
CA ALA A 257 -13.97 -14.26 -0.74
C ALA A 257 -14.23 -13.89 -2.22
N GLY A 258 -14.88 -12.75 -2.46
CA GLY A 258 -15.10 -12.20 -3.80
C GLY A 258 -13.78 -11.93 -4.54
N ILE A 259 -12.84 -11.25 -3.88
CA ILE A 259 -11.51 -10.94 -4.41
C ILE A 259 -10.76 -12.22 -4.77
N LEU A 260 -10.75 -13.23 -3.90
CA LEU A 260 -10.06 -14.50 -4.16
C LEU A 260 -10.68 -15.26 -5.36
N LYS A 261 -12.01 -15.27 -5.46
CA LYS A 261 -12.72 -15.87 -6.59
C LYS A 261 -12.36 -15.19 -7.90
N LEU A 262 -12.41 -13.85 -7.94
CA LEU A 262 -12.12 -13.06 -9.13
C LEU A 262 -10.64 -13.13 -9.52
N ARG A 263 -9.71 -13.11 -8.56
CA ARG A 263 -8.28 -13.33 -8.81
C ARG A 263 -8.01 -14.70 -9.43
N ARG A 264 -8.71 -15.74 -8.98
CA ARG A 264 -8.61 -17.07 -9.61
C ARG A 264 -9.16 -17.06 -11.04
N GLU A 265 -10.31 -16.43 -11.26
CA GLU A 265 -10.89 -16.31 -12.60
C GLU A 265 -9.96 -15.55 -13.57
N ALA A 266 -9.41 -14.41 -13.14
CA ALA A 266 -8.44 -13.63 -13.90
C ALA A 266 -7.21 -14.47 -14.28
N ALA A 267 -6.65 -15.24 -13.34
CA ALA A 267 -5.51 -16.11 -13.61
C ALA A 267 -5.83 -17.16 -14.68
N VAL A 268 -6.98 -17.84 -14.57
CA VAL A 268 -7.41 -18.85 -15.55
C VAL A 268 -7.64 -18.25 -16.93
N LEU A 269 -8.23 -17.05 -17.01
CA LEU A 269 -8.42 -16.34 -18.27
C LEU A 269 -7.08 -16.08 -18.97
N LEU A 270 -6.07 -15.65 -18.21
CA LEU A 270 -4.71 -15.38 -18.68
C LEU A 270 -3.87 -16.65 -18.92
N GLY A 271 -4.40 -17.85 -18.66
CA GLY A 271 -3.71 -19.13 -18.87
C GLY A 271 -2.77 -19.55 -17.73
N PHE A 272 -2.90 -18.95 -16.55
CA PHE A 272 -2.18 -19.34 -15.33
C PHE A 272 -3.01 -20.27 -14.43
N ASN A 273 -2.36 -21.08 -13.61
CA ASN A 273 -3.02 -21.98 -12.67
C ASN A 273 -3.52 -21.26 -11.40
N SER A 274 -2.86 -20.15 -11.04
CA SER A 274 -3.18 -19.38 -9.84
C SER A 274 -2.80 -17.91 -10.00
N TYR A 275 -3.40 -17.05 -9.17
CA TYR A 275 -3.05 -15.63 -9.15
C TYR A 275 -1.62 -15.38 -8.60
N ALA A 276 -1.05 -16.34 -7.86
CA ALA A 276 0.34 -16.25 -7.44
C ALA A 276 1.29 -16.28 -8.65
N GLU A 277 1.02 -17.11 -9.66
CA GLU A 277 1.81 -17.15 -10.90
C GLU A 277 1.68 -15.83 -11.68
N VAL A 278 0.46 -15.28 -11.80
CA VAL A 278 0.22 -13.94 -12.39
C VAL A 278 1.07 -12.88 -11.66
N SER A 279 1.06 -12.92 -10.33
CA SER A 279 1.80 -11.98 -9.47
C SER A 279 3.32 -12.12 -9.62
N LEU A 280 3.81 -13.34 -9.82
CA LEU A 280 5.24 -13.63 -9.96
C LEU A 280 5.79 -13.33 -11.34
N ALA A 281 4.97 -13.29 -12.39
CA ALA A 281 5.41 -12.95 -13.74
C ALA A 281 6.17 -11.60 -13.83
N ALA A 282 5.91 -10.68 -12.89
CA ALA A 282 6.59 -9.39 -12.79
C ALA A 282 7.63 -9.30 -11.65
N LYS A 283 7.88 -10.38 -10.90
CA LYS A 283 8.78 -10.42 -9.74
C LYS A 283 10.05 -11.26 -10.04
N MET A 284 10.96 -11.30 -9.08
CA MET A 284 12.23 -12.05 -9.20
C MET A 284 12.09 -13.55 -8.95
N ALA A 285 11.12 -13.98 -8.13
CA ALA A 285 10.92 -15.40 -7.85
C ALA A 285 10.19 -16.07 -9.01
N ASP A 286 10.67 -17.22 -9.46
CA ASP A 286 10.20 -17.86 -10.68
C ASP A 286 8.87 -18.61 -10.48
N THR A 287 8.70 -19.31 -9.35
CA THR A 287 7.50 -20.13 -9.11
C THR A 287 6.90 -19.96 -7.70
N PRO A 288 5.57 -20.16 -7.54
CA PRO A 288 4.95 -20.18 -6.21
C PRO A 288 5.51 -21.31 -5.32
N THR A 289 5.97 -22.42 -5.92
CA THR A 289 6.52 -23.56 -5.18
C THR A 289 7.85 -23.21 -4.52
N GLU A 290 8.73 -22.50 -5.22
CA GLU A 290 10.00 -22.03 -4.64
C GLU A 290 9.77 -21.02 -3.52
N VAL A 291 8.80 -20.11 -3.69
CA VAL A 291 8.43 -19.15 -2.65
C VAL A 291 7.94 -19.89 -1.40
N LEU A 292 7.04 -20.87 -1.55
CA LEU A 292 6.55 -21.66 -0.42
C LEU A 292 7.66 -22.49 0.23
N ALA A 293 8.51 -23.15 -0.56
CA ALA A 293 9.64 -23.92 -0.04
C ALA A 293 10.60 -23.06 0.79
N PHE A 294 10.91 -21.84 0.32
CA PHE A 294 11.73 -20.89 1.05
C PHE A 294 11.08 -20.47 2.39
N LEU A 295 9.78 -20.14 2.38
CA LEU A 295 9.04 -19.76 3.58
C LEU A 295 8.91 -20.92 4.58
N ASP A 296 8.67 -22.14 4.10
CA ASP A 296 8.57 -23.34 4.92
C ASP A 296 9.92 -23.67 5.56
N GLU A 297 11.02 -23.58 4.81
CA GLU A 297 12.37 -23.77 5.35
C GLU A 297 12.69 -22.74 6.44
N LEU A 298 12.35 -21.47 6.21
CA LEU A 298 12.49 -20.41 7.21
C LEU A 298 11.66 -20.73 8.46
N GLY A 299 10.40 -21.14 8.28
CA GLY A 299 9.50 -21.53 9.37
C GLY A 299 10.04 -22.70 10.20
N VAL A 300 10.54 -23.76 9.54
CA VAL A 300 11.15 -24.93 10.20
C VAL A 300 12.37 -24.53 11.02
N ARG A 301 13.23 -23.66 10.50
CA ARG A 301 14.45 -23.21 11.19
C ARG A 301 14.15 -22.22 12.32
N ALA A 302 13.16 -21.34 12.17
CA ALA A 302 12.80 -20.32 13.16
C ALA A 302 11.97 -20.89 14.32
N ARG A 303 11.15 -21.92 14.07
CA ARG A 303 10.19 -22.46 15.04
C ARG A 303 10.80 -22.89 16.38
N PRO A 304 11.92 -23.62 16.46
CA PRO A 304 12.51 -24.00 17.74
C PRO A 304 12.89 -22.79 18.61
N TYR A 305 13.37 -21.70 17.99
CA TYR A 305 13.70 -20.46 18.70
C TYR A 305 12.44 -19.74 19.16
N ALA A 306 11.42 -19.64 18.31
CA ALA A 306 10.13 -19.05 18.70
C ALA A 306 9.46 -19.81 19.85
N GLU A 307 9.54 -21.15 19.86
CA GLU A 307 9.03 -21.98 20.97
C GLU A 307 9.82 -21.76 22.26
N GLN A 308 11.14 -21.59 22.19
CA GLN A 308 11.99 -21.23 23.33
C GLN A 308 11.66 -19.84 23.87
N ASP A 309 11.61 -18.83 23.00
CA ASP A 309 11.27 -17.45 23.35
C ASP A 309 9.89 -17.37 24.01
N PHE A 310 8.91 -18.09 23.47
CA PHE A 310 7.56 -18.12 24.04
C PHE A 310 7.50 -18.87 25.38
N ALA A 311 8.30 -19.92 25.56
CA ALA A 311 8.41 -20.61 26.85
C ALA A 311 9.07 -19.71 27.92
N GLU A 312 10.12 -18.98 27.56
CA GLU A 312 10.75 -17.97 28.42
C GLU A 312 9.75 -16.87 28.79
N LEU A 313 9.03 -16.35 27.80
CA LEU A 313 8.02 -15.31 28.01
C LEU A 313 6.90 -15.78 28.95
N LYS A 314 6.43 -17.03 28.82
CA LYS A 314 5.44 -17.62 29.74
C LYS A 314 5.98 -17.77 31.16
N ALA A 315 7.23 -18.22 31.31
CA ALA A 315 7.85 -18.35 32.62
C ALA A 315 7.99 -16.98 33.30
N PHE A 316 8.53 -15.99 32.58
CA PHE A 316 8.67 -14.62 33.06
C PHE A 316 7.31 -13.99 33.43
N ALA A 317 6.30 -14.15 32.57
CA ALA A 317 4.98 -13.62 32.82
C ALA A 317 4.34 -14.22 34.08
N ARG A 318 4.53 -15.52 34.32
CA ARG A 318 4.04 -16.19 35.54
C ARG A 318 4.80 -15.72 36.78
N ASP A 319 6.13 -15.75 36.73
CA ASP A 319 6.99 -15.61 37.90
C ASP A 319 7.16 -14.15 38.34
N GLU A 320 7.23 -13.22 37.38
CA GLU A 320 7.53 -11.79 37.62
C GLU A 320 6.31 -10.87 37.45
N LEU A 321 5.36 -11.22 36.58
CA LEU A 321 4.18 -10.38 36.29
C LEU A 321 2.89 -10.90 36.92
N GLY A 322 2.91 -12.08 37.54
CA GLY A 322 1.71 -12.72 38.11
C GLY A 322 0.67 -13.14 37.06
N ILE A 323 1.06 -13.24 35.79
CA ILE A 323 0.20 -13.66 34.68
C ILE A 323 0.39 -15.18 34.48
N ALA A 324 -0.40 -15.97 35.21
CA ALA A 324 -0.32 -17.43 35.16
C ALA A 324 -0.67 -18.01 33.79
N ASP A 325 -1.60 -17.38 33.08
CA ASP A 325 -2.05 -17.76 31.74
C ASP A 325 -1.85 -16.59 30.78
N LEU A 326 -0.74 -16.65 30.03
CA LEU A 326 -0.33 -15.64 29.07
C LEU A 326 -1.22 -15.68 27.84
N GLN A 327 -1.95 -14.61 27.59
CA GLN A 327 -2.87 -14.45 26.45
C GLN A 327 -2.25 -13.57 25.35
N SER A 328 -2.88 -13.51 24.18
CA SER A 328 -2.37 -12.73 23.04
C SER A 328 -2.21 -11.23 23.37
N TRP A 329 -3.11 -10.65 24.15
CA TRP A 329 -3.04 -9.25 24.61
C TRP A 329 -1.99 -9.00 25.70
N ASP A 330 -1.38 -10.05 26.24
CA ASP A 330 -0.28 -9.95 27.20
C ASP A 330 1.09 -10.05 26.51
N THR A 331 1.16 -10.57 25.28
CA THR A 331 2.43 -10.93 24.62
C THR A 331 3.34 -9.72 24.46
N THR A 332 2.81 -8.61 23.93
CA THR A 332 3.59 -7.37 23.71
C THR A 332 4.06 -6.76 25.05
N TYR A 333 3.17 -6.66 26.04
CA TYR A 333 3.48 -6.14 27.36
C TYR A 333 4.52 -6.98 28.10
N ALA A 334 4.33 -8.31 28.13
CA ALA A 334 5.27 -9.21 28.79
C ALA A 334 6.63 -9.21 28.09
N SER A 335 6.66 -9.09 26.76
CA SER A 335 7.92 -9.03 26.00
C SER A 335 8.69 -7.76 26.32
N GLU A 336 7.99 -6.64 26.46
CA GLU A 336 8.56 -5.37 26.89
C GLU A 336 9.19 -5.49 28.29
N LYS A 337 8.42 -5.99 29.26
CA LYS A 337 8.90 -6.17 30.64
C LYS A 337 10.07 -7.16 30.72
N LEU A 338 10.03 -8.27 29.96
CA LEU A 338 11.13 -9.23 29.88
C LEU A 338 12.39 -8.58 29.30
N ARG A 339 12.26 -7.79 28.24
CA ARG A 339 13.39 -7.09 27.62
C ARG A 339 14.06 -6.14 28.62
N VAL A 340 13.26 -5.34 29.34
CA VAL A 340 13.76 -4.44 30.40
C VAL A 340 14.46 -5.23 31.50
N ALA A 341 13.87 -6.33 31.98
CA ALA A 341 14.47 -7.16 33.02
C ALA A 341 15.79 -7.80 32.56
N ARG A 342 15.87 -8.25 31.31
CA ARG A 342 17.02 -8.98 30.78
C ARG A 342 18.20 -8.10 30.41
N TYR A 343 17.92 -6.94 29.81
CA TYR A 343 18.95 -6.09 29.23
C TYR A 343 19.16 -4.78 29.99
N SER A 344 18.34 -4.52 31.02
CA SER A 344 18.42 -3.30 31.85
C SER A 344 18.31 -2.00 31.07
N PHE A 345 17.59 -2.02 29.94
CA PHE A 345 17.19 -0.83 29.20
C PHE A 345 15.77 -1.00 28.65
N SER A 346 15.06 0.11 28.51
CA SER A 346 13.75 0.22 27.86
C SER A 346 13.85 1.03 26.57
N ASP A 347 12.93 0.80 25.62
CA ASP A 347 12.83 1.67 24.44
C ASP A 347 12.57 3.13 24.83
N GLN A 348 11.91 3.37 25.98
CA GLN A 348 11.67 4.71 26.52
C GLN A 348 12.97 5.43 26.87
N GLU A 349 13.92 4.75 27.52
CA GLU A 349 15.23 5.32 27.83
C GLU A 349 16.05 5.55 26.55
N VAL A 350 16.00 4.58 25.64
CA VAL A 350 16.74 4.62 24.38
C VAL A 350 16.22 5.72 23.44
N LYS A 351 14.92 6.02 23.46
CA LYS A 351 14.27 7.07 22.64
C LYS A 351 14.97 8.44 22.76
N ALA A 352 15.44 8.80 23.96
CA ALA A 352 16.15 10.06 24.19
C ALA A 352 17.45 10.20 23.36
N TYR A 353 18.03 9.08 22.92
CA TYR A 353 19.27 9.04 22.13
C TYR A 353 19.02 9.04 20.61
N PHE A 354 17.77 8.92 20.17
CA PHE A 354 17.39 8.93 18.75
C PHE A 354 16.52 10.14 18.37
N PRO A 355 16.90 11.40 18.69
CA PRO A 355 16.18 12.55 18.19
C PRO A 355 16.38 12.64 16.67
N GLU A 356 15.31 12.99 15.96
CA GLU A 356 15.26 13.02 14.49
C GLU A 356 16.49 13.71 13.85
N PRO A 357 16.95 14.91 14.28
CA PRO A 357 18.12 15.54 13.66
C PRO A 357 19.41 14.72 13.76
N ARG A 358 19.59 13.96 14.86
CA ARG A 358 20.76 13.09 15.05
C ARG A 358 20.68 11.85 14.18
N VAL A 359 19.48 11.25 14.09
CA VAL A 359 19.24 10.09 13.22
C VAL A 359 19.48 10.46 11.76
N LEU A 360 18.96 11.60 11.31
CA LEU A 360 19.16 12.10 9.94
C LEU A 360 20.62 12.41 9.61
N THR A 361 21.45 12.72 10.59
CA THR A 361 22.91 12.91 10.38
C THR A 361 23.64 11.57 10.19
N GLY A 362 23.11 10.48 10.74
CA GLY A 362 23.72 9.16 10.67
C GLY A 362 23.29 8.31 9.46
N LEU A 363 22.14 8.62 8.86
CA LEU A 363 21.63 8.02 7.62
C LEU A 363 22.38 8.56 6.40
#